data_AF-A0AAU5WSZ5-F1
#
_entry.id   AF-A0AAU5WSZ5-F1
#
_cell.length_a   1.000
_cell.length_b   1.000
_cell.length_c   1.000
_cell.angle_alpha   90.00
_cell.angle_beta   90.00
_cell.angle_gamma   90.00
#
_symmetry.space_group_name_H-M   'P 1'
#
loop_
_entity.id
_entity.type
_entity.pdbx_description
1 polymer ?
#
loop_
_entity_poly.entity_id
_entity_poly.type
_entity_poly.pdbx_seq_one_letter_code
_entity_poly.pdbx_strand_id
1 'polypeptide(L)'
;MTAGTPDHTPGPPCRAPAPRPGGPSGPRRIPPALLVFAVLTLCVAGCANVPGGGRVVSGKPVERAEQVDDPYVRLIPVRPRPEWGPEEIVSGFLAASASFDDDHKVAREFLAAQTSWRPGLRPSVTVMRNREAPRVVKQTATQAVVKVVGDQLGTIASDGQYRAAAEHIEVSFQLGRTPQGLWRVTGLPDDERAGLLLTQVDVERALRPVNLYFFAPDQRTLVPNGIFLPVVNRRDLPSQLVRALLNGPTSWLYGAVKSAFPPGTHLSGEGVEISKDIATVDLSKEAGTGSVERMSAQLSWTLRQFSEIKRWRLRIGGEAVAPKDMNVTQDVRAWEVNAPDGHEEQVTQSAYGIGGSGFLSTLDGRVPQPVTTGNAWRLSRPAVAPDYQEVAGLTSKGDQVLTAAPLTGSPTPKPLLASSRRGGRFTPPSWGRDGLLWTVETAKDKSWLWVRQRGRPPARVSHWGLSGREVMAFRVARDGVRAAVIVDVDGEPQVQIGRIVRDARGAVDVGSFLPVSSELLRARDLVWRDYGTLAVLGQKDSDTQALPYLMPVSGSAITSLGVGSLGEPRTITAAPGSPVLIGTRASNRNLVCKQRSPRDQFSEWACDIPATDPTYAR
;
A
#
# COMPACT_ATOMS: atom_id res chain seq x y z
N MET A 1 69.48 34.68 -61.80
CA MET A 1 70.22 33.82 -62.75
C MET A 1 69.21 32.92 -63.45
N THR A 2 69.09 33.09 -64.78
CA THR A 2 68.59 32.15 -65.82
C THR A 2 67.24 31.42 -65.60
N ALA A 3 66.15 31.81 -66.31
CA ALA A 3 65.69 31.33 -67.64
C ALA A 3 65.14 29.87 -67.61
N GLY A 4 63.99 29.48 -68.17
CA GLY A 4 62.91 30.14 -68.91
C GLY A 4 61.75 29.15 -69.25
N THR A 5 60.56 29.71 -69.53
CA THR A 5 59.49 29.30 -70.51
C THR A 5 58.82 27.90 -70.54
N PRO A 6 57.58 27.79 -71.08
CA PRO A 6 56.46 27.00 -70.49
C PRO A 6 55.76 25.99 -71.46
N ASP A 7 54.72 25.29 -70.99
CA ASP A 7 53.56 24.81 -71.81
C ASP A 7 52.44 24.28 -70.89
N HIS A 8 51.26 24.93 -70.78
CA HIS A 8 50.01 24.82 -71.55
C HIS A 8 48.91 23.97 -70.87
N THR A 9 47.85 24.68 -70.42
CA THR A 9 46.47 24.20 -70.19
C THR A 9 45.54 24.93 -71.17
N PRO A 10 44.36 24.37 -71.51
CA PRO A 10 43.12 25.03 -71.05
C PRO A 10 41.93 24.07 -70.76
N GLY A 11 40.93 24.63 -70.07
CA GLY A 11 39.73 23.96 -69.54
C GLY A 11 38.49 23.86 -70.46
N PRO A 12 37.25 23.85 -69.89
CA PRO A 12 36.09 23.02 -70.30
C PRO A 12 35.13 23.72 -71.30
N PRO A 13 34.03 23.08 -71.80
CA PRO A 13 32.70 23.26 -71.15
C PRO A 13 31.56 22.20 -71.43
N CYS A 14 30.42 22.42 -70.74
CA CYS A 14 29.00 22.29 -71.17
C CYS A 14 28.16 20.98 -71.13
N ARG A 15 26.84 21.20 -70.97
CA ARG A 15 25.70 20.37 -70.56
C ARG A 15 24.78 19.90 -71.73
N ALA A 16 23.92 18.90 -71.43
CA ALA A 16 22.64 18.49 -72.07
C ALA A 16 22.71 17.49 -73.25
N PRO A 17 21.63 16.79 -73.68
CA PRO A 17 20.20 16.83 -73.28
C PRO A 17 19.48 15.46 -73.10
N ALA A 18 18.18 15.52 -72.76
CA ALA A 18 17.22 14.40 -72.61
C ALA A 18 16.61 13.93 -73.96
N PRO A 19 16.10 12.68 -74.08
CA PRO A 19 15.34 12.24 -75.25
C PRO A 19 13.81 12.23 -75.04
N ARG A 20 13.11 12.62 -76.12
CA ARG A 20 11.65 12.63 -76.33
C ARG A 20 11.11 11.26 -76.81
N PRO A 21 9.78 11.02 -76.77
CA PRO A 21 9.17 9.71 -77.01
C PRO A 21 8.90 9.43 -78.50
N GLY A 22 9.00 8.16 -78.91
CA GLY A 22 8.63 7.65 -80.24
C GLY A 22 7.46 6.66 -80.17
N GLY A 23 6.52 6.79 -81.12
CA GLY A 23 5.22 6.11 -81.18
C GLY A 23 5.21 4.64 -81.68
N PRO A 24 4.05 4.14 -82.16
CA PRO A 24 3.47 2.89 -81.72
C PRO A 24 3.88 1.67 -82.54
N SER A 25 3.99 0.51 -81.89
CA SER A 25 4.04 -0.81 -82.54
C SER A 25 2.95 -1.71 -81.96
N GLY A 26 2.24 -2.41 -82.86
CA GLY A 26 0.95 -3.07 -82.63
C GLY A 26 0.94 -4.26 -81.67
N PRO A 27 -0.25 -4.84 -81.43
CA PRO A 27 -0.53 -5.64 -80.26
C PRO A 27 0.04 -7.06 -80.38
N ARG A 28 1.01 -7.42 -79.53
CA ARG A 28 1.32 -8.82 -79.27
C ARG A 28 0.35 -9.36 -78.22
N ARG A 29 -0.60 -10.16 -78.70
CA ARG A 29 -1.56 -10.93 -77.90
C ARG A 29 -0.81 -11.92 -77.01
N ILE A 30 -0.86 -11.70 -75.69
CA ILE A 30 -0.46 -12.70 -74.69
C ILE A 30 -1.77 -13.34 -74.16
N PRO A 31 -1.89 -14.67 -74.14
CA PRO A 31 -3.15 -15.36 -73.86
C PRO A 31 -3.64 -15.14 -72.41
N PRO A 32 -4.97 -15.09 -72.20
CA PRO A 32 -5.60 -14.68 -70.92
C PRO A 32 -5.44 -15.71 -69.79
N ALA A 33 -4.77 -16.83 -70.03
CA ALA A 33 -4.63 -17.92 -69.05
C ALA A 33 -3.53 -17.68 -68.00
N LEU A 34 -2.58 -16.75 -68.24
CA LEU A 34 -1.48 -16.47 -67.30
C LEU A 34 -1.78 -15.35 -66.30
N LEU A 35 -2.86 -14.59 -66.51
CA LEU A 35 -3.27 -13.50 -65.60
C LEU A 35 -4.25 -13.97 -64.50
N VAL A 36 -4.85 -15.15 -64.66
CA VAL A 36 -5.78 -15.72 -63.66
C VAL A 36 -5.05 -16.46 -62.54
N PHE A 37 -3.85 -17.02 -62.80
CA PHE A 37 -3.10 -17.75 -61.78
C PHE A 37 -2.32 -16.84 -60.80
N ALA A 38 -1.95 -15.63 -61.23
CA ALA A 38 -1.27 -14.63 -60.40
C ALA A 38 -2.23 -13.86 -59.48
N VAL A 39 -3.54 -13.84 -59.78
CA VAL A 39 -4.55 -13.16 -58.94
C VAL A 39 -5.13 -14.11 -57.88
N LEU A 40 -5.17 -15.42 -58.12
CA LEU A 40 -5.70 -16.39 -57.14
C LEU A 40 -4.73 -16.76 -56.01
N THR A 41 -3.42 -16.50 -56.16
CA THR A 41 -2.42 -16.77 -55.11
C THR A 41 -2.25 -15.61 -54.11
N LEU A 42 -2.79 -14.42 -54.40
CA LEU A 42 -2.74 -13.28 -53.47
C LEU A 42 -3.82 -13.30 -52.38
N CYS A 43 -4.81 -14.20 -52.46
CA CYS A 43 -5.97 -14.19 -51.56
C CYS A 43 -5.88 -15.16 -50.35
N VAL A 44 -4.75 -15.84 -50.11
CA VAL A 44 -4.59 -16.80 -48.99
C VAL A 44 -3.57 -16.34 -47.91
N ALA A 45 -3.00 -15.15 -48.03
CA ALA A 45 -2.13 -14.57 -46.99
C ALA A 45 -2.80 -13.45 -46.16
N GLY A 46 -4.14 -13.49 -46.05
CA GLY A 46 -4.94 -12.53 -45.29
C GLY A 46 -5.29 -12.99 -43.87
N CYS A 47 -4.36 -13.60 -43.13
CA CYS A 47 -4.52 -13.69 -41.68
C CYS A 47 -4.35 -12.28 -41.11
N ALA A 48 -5.45 -11.60 -40.80
CA ALA A 48 -5.43 -10.40 -39.99
C ALA A 48 -4.88 -10.76 -38.61
N ASN A 49 -3.57 -10.56 -38.42
CA ASN A 49 -2.93 -10.68 -37.12
C ASN A 49 -3.39 -9.45 -36.31
N VAL A 50 -4.42 -9.63 -35.48
CA VAL A 50 -4.77 -8.64 -34.47
C VAL A 50 -3.51 -8.41 -33.63
N PRO A 51 -3.02 -7.18 -33.45
CA PRO A 51 -1.92 -6.92 -32.54
C PRO A 51 -2.32 -7.33 -31.13
N GLY A 52 -1.99 -8.56 -30.75
CA GLY A 52 -2.08 -9.06 -29.38
C GLY A 52 -1.01 -8.36 -28.55
N GLY A 53 -1.38 -7.24 -27.95
CA GLY A 53 -0.49 -6.47 -27.10
C GLY A 53 -0.31 -5.02 -27.56
N GLY A 54 -1.41 -4.27 -27.67
CA GLY A 54 -1.31 -2.85 -27.37
C GLY A 54 -0.72 -2.74 -25.96
N ARG A 55 0.36 -1.94 -25.79
CA ARG A 55 0.85 -1.61 -24.45
C ARG A 55 -0.36 -1.17 -23.66
N VAL A 56 -0.75 -1.95 -22.65
CA VAL A 56 -1.62 -1.43 -21.61
C VAL A 56 -0.84 -0.24 -21.07
N VAL A 57 -1.25 0.96 -21.47
CA VAL A 57 -0.82 2.18 -20.81
C VAL A 57 -1.47 2.05 -19.44
N SER A 58 -0.74 1.43 -18.52
CA SER A 58 -1.09 1.47 -17.11
C SER A 58 -1.24 2.94 -16.79
N GLY A 59 -2.39 3.30 -16.22
CA GLY A 59 -2.60 4.63 -15.67
C GLY A 59 -1.39 5.02 -14.82
N LYS A 60 -1.01 6.30 -14.86
CA LYS A 60 0.12 6.84 -14.10
C LYS A 60 0.07 6.28 -12.67
N PRO A 61 1.15 5.64 -12.17
CA PRO A 61 1.19 5.22 -10.79
C PRO A 61 0.97 6.42 -9.87
N VAL A 62 0.01 6.26 -8.97
CA VAL A 62 -0.55 7.29 -8.13
C VAL A 62 0.48 7.77 -7.09
N GLU A 63 0.56 9.08 -6.89
CA GLU A 63 1.32 9.72 -5.81
C GLU A 63 0.81 9.24 -4.45
N ARG A 64 1.60 8.46 -3.71
CA ARG A 64 1.65 8.35 -2.23
C ARG A 64 0.34 8.04 -1.44
N ALA A 65 -0.78 7.80 -2.09
CA ALA A 65 -2.03 7.21 -1.65
C ALA A 65 -2.90 7.11 -2.90
N GLU A 66 -3.65 6.03 -3.11
CA GLU A 66 -4.64 5.96 -4.21
C GLU A 66 -5.50 7.24 -4.19
N GLN A 67 -5.74 7.84 -5.37
CA GLN A 67 -6.56 9.04 -5.46
C GLN A 67 -7.97 8.65 -5.04
N VAL A 68 -8.45 9.26 -3.94
CA VAL A 68 -9.71 8.85 -3.30
C VAL A 68 -10.91 9.10 -4.24
N ASP A 69 -10.74 10.00 -5.20
CA ASP A 69 -11.70 10.44 -6.20
C ASP A 69 -11.54 9.79 -7.59
N ASP A 70 -10.73 8.72 -7.72
CA ASP A 70 -10.60 7.96 -8.96
C ASP A 70 -11.95 7.45 -9.49
N PRO A 71 -12.18 7.47 -10.83
CA PRO A 71 -13.39 6.98 -11.51
C PRO A 71 -13.97 5.73 -10.83
N TYR A 72 -15.16 5.86 -10.23
CA TYR A 72 -15.82 4.73 -9.56
C TYR A 72 -16.94 4.20 -10.44
N VAL A 73 -17.05 2.87 -10.49
CA VAL A 73 -18.19 2.21 -11.09
C VAL A 73 -19.30 2.25 -10.05
N ARG A 74 -20.29 3.13 -10.25
CA ARG A 74 -21.48 3.16 -9.40
C ARG A 74 -22.18 1.81 -9.49
N LEU A 75 -22.41 1.20 -8.33
CA LEU A 75 -23.09 -0.08 -8.23
C LEU A 75 -24.61 0.18 -8.32
N ILE A 76 -25.21 -0.24 -9.43
CA ILE A 76 -26.65 -0.14 -9.66
C ILE A 76 -27.26 -1.51 -9.34
N PRO A 77 -27.86 -1.68 -8.15
CA PRO A 77 -28.40 -2.97 -7.74
C PRO A 77 -29.68 -3.32 -8.50
N VAL A 78 -29.89 -4.62 -8.73
CA VAL A 78 -31.10 -5.15 -9.36
C VAL A 78 -32.17 -5.39 -8.30
N ARG A 79 -33.41 -4.98 -8.58
CA ARG A 79 -34.56 -5.20 -7.69
C ARG A 79 -35.02 -6.68 -7.71
N PRO A 80 -35.64 -7.18 -6.62
CA PRO A 80 -36.16 -8.55 -6.58
C PRO A 80 -37.27 -8.74 -7.61
N ARG A 81 -37.23 -9.86 -8.35
CA ARG A 81 -38.24 -10.19 -9.35
C ARG A 81 -39.25 -11.22 -8.85
N PRO A 82 -40.50 -11.20 -9.33
CA PRO A 82 -41.53 -12.14 -8.86
C PRO A 82 -41.19 -13.62 -9.06
N GLU A 83 -40.45 -13.95 -10.11
CA GLU A 83 -40.07 -15.31 -10.49
C GLU A 83 -38.87 -15.88 -9.71
N TRP A 84 -38.18 -15.07 -8.90
CA TRP A 84 -36.97 -15.48 -8.20
C TRP A 84 -37.27 -16.45 -7.05
N GLY A 85 -36.50 -17.54 -6.99
CA GLY A 85 -36.51 -18.51 -5.92
C GLY A 85 -35.68 -18.04 -4.71
N PRO A 86 -35.59 -18.89 -3.67
CA PRO A 86 -34.87 -18.53 -2.45
C PRO A 86 -33.40 -18.18 -2.66
N GLU A 87 -32.68 -18.91 -3.53
CA GLU A 87 -31.26 -18.68 -3.80
C GLU A 87 -31.03 -17.34 -4.51
N GLU A 88 -31.86 -17.02 -5.51
CA GLU A 88 -31.77 -15.75 -6.23
C GLU A 88 -32.13 -14.56 -5.35
N ILE A 89 -33.08 -14.70 -4.41
CA ILE A 89 -33.41 -13.66 -3.44
C ILE A 89 -32.24 -13.37 -2.51
N VAL A 90 -31.56 -14.40 -1.99
CA VAL A 90 -30.37 -14.19 -1.12
C VAL A 90 -29.20 -13.63 -1.92
N SER A 91 -28.94 -14.18 -3.11
CA SER A 91 -27.89 -13.67 -4.01
C SER A 91 -28.11 -12.21 -4.36
N GLY A 92 -29.34 -11.84 -4.72
CA GLY A 92 -29.75 -10.47 -5.04
C GLY A 92 -29.65 -9.53 -3.84
N PHE A 93 -30.08 -9.96 -2.65
CA PHE A 93 -29.91 -9.18 -1.41
C PHE A 93 -28.44 -8.88 -1.13
N LEU A 94 -27.59 -9.90 -1.20
CA LEU A 94 -26.15 -9.79 -0.95
C LEU A 94 -25.41 -8.95 -1.99
N ALA A 95 -25.86 -8.95 -3.24
CA ALA A 95 -25.32 -8.05 -4.28
C ALA A 95 -25.83 -6.62 -4.10
N ALA A 96 -27.10 -6.46 -3.73
CA ALA A 96 -27.72 -5.15 -3.53
C ALA A 96 -27.22 -4.44 -2.27
N SER A 97 -26.82 -5.17 -1.23
CA SER A 97 -26.31 -4.63 0.03
C SER A 97 -25.03 -3.80 -0.14
N ALA A 98 -24.24 -4.07 -1.18
CA ALA A 98 -23.05 -3.29 -1.54
C ALA A 98 -23.38 -1.84 -1.98
N SER A 99 -24.63 -1.56 -2.38
CA SER A 99 -25.06 -0.21 -2.75
C SER A 99 -25.53 0.55 -1.51
N PHE A 100 -24.87 1.66 -1.19
CA PHE A 100 -25.24 2.55 -0.08
C PHE A 100 -26.32 3.58 -0.45
N ASP A 101 -26.83 3.55 -1.69
CA ASP A 101 -27.83 4.51 -2.18
C ASP A 101 -29.12 4.47 -1.34
N ASP A 102 -29.61 5.66 -0.94
CA ASP A 102 -30.84 5.85 -0.17
C ASP A 102 -30.94 4.92 1.06
N ASP A 103 -29.82 4.74 1.79
CA ASP A 103 -29.69 3.82 2.94
C ASP A 103 -29.97 2.36 2.53
N HIS A 104 -29.28 1.88 1.49
CA HIS A 104 -29.42 0.53 0.95
C HIS A 104 -30.85 0.19 0.47
N LYS A 105 -31.53 1.17 -0.15
CA LYS A 105 -32.96 1.08 -0.49
C LYS A 105 -33.34 -0.17 -1.27
N VAL A 106 -32.58 -0.51 -2.31
CA VAL A 106 -32.88 -1.69 -3.14
C VAL A 106 -32.63 -2.99 -2.39
N ALA A 107 -31.58 -3.07 -1.56
CA ALA A 107 -31.34 -4.25 -0.73
C ALA A 107 -32.51 -4.53 0.22
N ARG A 108 -33.10 -3.47 0.81
CA ARG A 108 -34.28 -3.61 1.68
C ARG A 108 -35.52 -4.15 0.95
N GLU A 109 -35.62 -4.02 -0.38
CA GLU A 109 -36.74 -4.58 -1.14
C GLU A 109 -36.76 -6.13 -1.13
N PHE A 110 -35.62 -6.77 -0.86
CA PHE A 110 -35.50 -8.23 -0.71
C PHE A 110 -35.97 -8.74 0.65
N LEU A 111 -36.16 -7.84 1.62
CA LEU A 111 -36.55 -8.19 2.98
C LEU A 111 -38.06 -8.24 3.12
N ALA A 112 -38.54 -9.06 4.05
CA ALA A 112 -39.93 -9.03 4.47
C ALA A 112 -40.21 -7.77 5.31
N ALA A 113 -41.45 -7.28 5.31
CA ALA A 113 -41.80 -6.00 5.94
C ALA A 113 -41.47 -5.94 7.45
N GLN A 114 -41.55 -7.08 8.14
CA GLN A 114 -41.23 -7.23 9.56
C GLN A 114 -39.71 -7.29 9.85
N THR A 115 -38.87 -7.38 8.83
CA THR A 115 -37.41 -7.46 8.98
C THR A 115 -36.81 -6.05 9.02
N SER A 116 -36.44 -5.57 10.21
CA SER A 116 -35.83 -4.27 10.40
C SER A 116 -34.30 -4.32 10.21
N TRP A 117 -33.84 -4.21 8.97
CA TRP A 117 -32.41 -4.07 8.66
C TRP A 117 -32.14 -2.69 8.05
N ARG A 118 -31.35 -1.90 8.78
CA ARG A 118 -30.87 -0.57 8.38
C ARG A 118 -29.45 -0.41 8.93
N PRO A 119 -28.43 -0.76 8.15
CA PRO A 119 -27.05 -0.82 8.61
C PRO A 119 -26.45 0.59 8.81
N GLY A 120 -27.06 1.62 8.22
CA GLY A 120 -26.65 3.02 8.36
C GLY A 120 -25.46 3.38 7.46
N LEU A 121 -24.81 4.51 7.73
CA LEU A 121 -23.79 5.09 6.85
C LEU A 121 -22.38 4.50 7.03
N ARG A 122 -22.10 3.82 8.15
CA ARG A 122 -20.81 3.16 8.41
C ARG A 122 -21.03 1.83 9.15
N PRO A 123 -21.71 0.86 8.53
CA PRO A 123 -21.89 -0.45 9.14
C PRO A 123 -20.58 -1.22 9.22
N SER A 124 -20.55 -2.23 10.08
CA SER A 124 -19.49 -3.23 10.00
C SER A 124 -19.61 -4.02 8.69
N VAL A 125 -18.48 -4.40 8.12
CA VAL A 125 -18.41 -5.20 6.89
C VAL A 125 -17.57 -6.44 7.12
N THR A 126 -18.14 -7.61 6.84
CA THR A 126 -17.39 -8.85 6.69
C THR A 126 -16.88 -8.93 5.25
N VAL A 127 -15.56 -8.96 5.09
CA VAL A 127 -14.89 -8.94 3.78
C VAL A 127 -14.56 -10.35 3.35
N MET A 128 -15.16 -10.80 2.25
CA MET A 128 -15.03 -12.15 1.72
C MET A 128 -14.04 -12.20 0.56
N ARG A 129 -13.13 -13.17 0.55
CA ARG A 129 -12.26 -13.46 -0.60
C ARG A 129 -13.08 -14.01 -1.75
N ASN A 130 -13.82 -15.06 -1.45
CA ASN A 130 -14.74 -15.75 -2.34
C ASN A 130 -16.07 -15.93 -1.58
N ARG A 131 -17.13 -16.10 -2.35
CA ARG A 131 -18.44 -16.44 -1.80
C ARG A 131 -19.06 -17.45 -2.75
N GLU A 132 -19.33 -18.64 -2.24
CA GLU A 132 -20.01 -19.66 -3.02
C GLU A 132 -21.44 -19.19 -3.36
N ALA A 133 -21.99 -19.74 -4.44
CA ALA A 133 -23.37 -19.48 -4.79
C ALA A 133 -24.29 -19.97 -3.65
N PRO A 134 -25.27 -19.16 -3.21
CA PRO A 134 -26.20 -19.56 -2.15
C PRO A 134 -26.89 -20.90 -2.48
N ARG A 135 -27.15 -21.71 -1.44
CA ARG A 135 -27.75 -23.04 -1.57
C ARG A 135 -28.96 -23.20 -0.65
N VAL A 136 -30.09 -23.67 -1.18
CA VAL A 136 -31.21 -24.10 -0.34
C VAL A 136 -30.82 -25.35 0.43
N VAL A 137 -30.91 -25.30 1.77
CA VAL A 137 -30.68 -26.47 2.64
C VAL A 137 -31.97 -27.03 3.23
N LYS A 138 -33.04 -26.22 3.26
CA LYS A 138 -34.38 -26.64 3.69
C LYS A 138 -35.42 -25.79 2.98
N GLN A 139 -36.47 -26.41 2.46
CA GLN A 139 -37.58 -25.68 1.83
C GLN A 139 -38.91 -26.39 2.02
N THR A 140 -39.94 -25.59 2.27
CA THR A 140 -41.36 -25.96 2.25
C THR A 140 -42.09 -25.09 1.23
N ALA A 141 -43.42 -25.20 1.15
CA ALA A 141 -44.23 -24.35 0.28
C ALA A 141 -44.12 -22.85 0.63
N THR A 142 -43.89 -22.50 1.90
CA THR A 142 -43.95 -21.11 2.40
C THR A 142 -42.67 -20.64 3.09
N GLN A 143 -41.71 -21.52 3.37
CA GLN A 143 -40.46 -21.18 4.06
C GLN A 143 -39.25 -21.80 3.36
N ALA A 144 -38.11 -21.14 3.45
CA ALA A 144 -36.83 -21.70 3.01
C ALA A 144 -35.69 -21.25 3.93
N VAL A 145 -34.65 -22.07 4.01
CA VAL A 145 -33.35 -21.74 4.62
C VAL A 145 -32.30 -21.85 3.53
N VAL A 146 -31.59 -20.75 3.31
CA VAL A 146 -30.54 -20.65 2.30
C VAL A 146 -29.21 -20.42 3.00
N LYS A 147 -28.26 -21.30 2.71
CA LYS A 147 -26.91 -21.29 3.26
C LYS A 147 -25.96 -20.58 2.29
N VAL A 148 -25.03 -19.81 2.84
CA VAL A 148 -23.97 -19.11 2.13
C VAL A 148 -22.65 -19.45 2.82
N VAL A 149 -21.67 -19.86 2.01
CA VAL A 149 -20.35 -20.30 2.47
C VAL A 149 -19.28 -19.48 1.75
N GLY A 150 -18.18 -19.21 2.43
CA GLY A 150 -17.00 -18.65 1.80
C GLY A 150 -15.87 -18.38 2.78
N ASP A 151 -14.76 -17.88 2.24
CA ASP A 151 -13.57 -17.56 3.00
C ASP A 151 -13.53 -16.07 3.32
N GLN A 152 -13.55 -15.75 4.60
CA GLN A 152 -13.39 -14.39 5.12
C GLN A 152 -11.91 -13.97 5.06
N LEU A 153 -11.66 -12.75 4.59
CA LEU A 153 -10.37 -12.09 4.68
C LEU A 153 -10.22 -11.30 5.98
N GLY A 154 -11.29 -10.65 6.43
CA GLY A 154 -11.29 -9.83 7.62
C GLY A 154 -12.57 -9.04 7.78
N THR A 155 -12.52 -8.05 8.67
CA THR A 155 -13.68 -7.20 8.99
C THR A 155 -13.31 -5.73 8.91
N ILE A 156 -14.23 -4.90 8.46
CA ILE A 156 -14.18 -3.44 8.59
C ILE A 156 -15.14 -3.08 9.72
N ALA A 157 -14.65 -2.46 10.78
CA ALA A 157 -15.50 -2.00 11.87
C ALA A 157 -16.25 -0.70 11.50
N SER A 158 -17.22 -0.29 12.31
CA SER A 158 -18.02 0.92 12.07
C SER A 158 -17.23 2.24 12.16
N ASP A 159 -16.04 2.22 12.79
CA ASP A 159 -15.08 3.32 12.74
C ASP A 159 -14.26 3.35 11.42
N GLY A 160 -14.45 2.35 10.56
CA GLY A 160 -13.77 2.16 9.29
C GLY A 160 -12.47 1.36 9.39
N GLN A 161 -12.08 0.89 10.59
CA GLN A 161 -10.85 0.12 10.76
C GLN A 161 -10.98 -1.28 10.14
N TYR A 162 -10.11 -1.61 9.20
CA TYR A 162 -9.94 -2.98 8.74
C TYR A 162 -9.09 -3.81 9.71
N ARG A 163 -9.48 -5.06 9.95
CA ARG A 163 -8.70 -6.06 10.67
C ARG A 163 -8.73 -7.37 9.89
N ALA A 164 -7.56 -7.87 9.49
CA ALA A 164 -7.48 -9.17 8.87
C ALA A 164 -7.84 -10.27 9.88
N ALA A 165 -8.69 -11.20 9.45
CA ALA A 165 -9.13 -12.35 10.21
C ALA A 165 -9.56 -13.42 9.20
N ALA A 166 -8.63 -14.31 8.88
CA ALA A 166 -8.87 -15.42 7.97
C ALA A 166 -9.74 -16.46 8.67
N GLU A 167 -10.92 -16.73 8.11
CA GLU A 167 -11.85 -17.71 8.67
C GLU A 167 -12.71 -18.30 7.55
N HIS A 168 -13.04 -19.58 7.65
CA HIS A 168 -14.06 -20.16 6.79
C HIS A 168 -15.41 -19.97 7.45
N ILE A 169 -16.31 -19.21 6.81
CA ILE A 169 -17.59 -18.85 7.42
C ILE A 169 -18.76 -19.48 6.69
N GLU A 170 -19.77 -19.82 7.49
CA GLU A 170 -21.04 -20.36 7.04
C GLU A 170 -22.18 -19.58 7.69
N VAL A 171 -23.04 -18.98 6.87
CA VAL A 171 -24.17 -18.19 7.35
C VAL A 171 -25.48 -18.66 6.70
N SER A 172 -26.59 -18.56 7.44
CA SER A 172 -27.90 -19.01 6.97
C SER A 172 -28.93 -17.88 7.00
N PHE A 173 -29.63 -17.72 5.88
CA PHE A 173 -30.73 -16.78 5.69
C PHE A 173 -32.06 -17.53 5.79
N GLN A 174 -33.01 -16.95 6.52
CA GLN A 174 -34.38 -17.45 6.57
C GLN A 174 -35.26 -16.66 5.61
N LEU A 175 -36.08 -17.37 4.84
CA LEU A 175 -37.01 -16.78 3.89
C LEU A 175 -38.44 -17.27 4.16
N GLY A 176 -39.38 -16.38 3.84
CA GLY A 176 -40.81 -16.67 3.84
C GLY A 176 -41.47 -16.19 2.55
N ARG A 177 -42.54 -16.86 2.15
CA ARG A 177 -43.44 -16.34 1.10
C ARG A 177 -44.37 -15.30 1.68
N THR A 178 -44.46 -14.17 0.99
CA THR A 178 -45.47 -13.14 1.22
C THR A 178 -46.87 -13.64 0.82
N PRO A 179 -47.96 -12.98 1.24
CA PRO A 179 -49.32 -13.29 0.78
C PRO A 179 -49.49 -13.25 -0.74
N GLN A 180 -48.67 -12.44 -1.43
CA GLN A 180 -48.63 -12.33 -2.89
C GLN A 180 -47.81 -13.46 -3.55
N GLY A 181 -47.33 -14.44 -2.79
CA GLY A 181 -46.58 -15.59 -3.28
C GLY A 181 -45.09 -15.33 -3.53
N LEU A 182 -44.58 -14.13 -3.22
CA LEU A 182 -43.19 -13.75 -3.46
C LEU A 182 -42.28 -14.13 -2.29
N TRP A 183 -41.08 -14.64 -2.57
CA TRP A 183 -40.06 -14.92 -1.56
C TRP A 183 -39.40 -13.64 -1.03
N ARG A 184 -39.22 -13.54 0.28
CA ARG A 184 -38.51 -12.46 0.97
C ARG A 184 -37.71 -12.98 2.15
N VAL A 185 -36.60 -12.30 2.48
CA VAL A 185 -35.77 -12.62 3.64
C VAL A 185 -36.49 -12.20 4.92
N THR A 186 -36.79 -13.16 5.78
CA THR A 186 -37.48 -12.98 7.06
C THR A 186 -36.54 -13.02 8.26
N GLY A 187 -35.31 -13.56 8.09
CA GLY A 187 -34.30 -13.61 9.14
C GLY A 187 -32.89 -13.53 8.57
N LEU A 188 -32.09 -12.64 9.14
CA LEU A 188 -30.67 -12.47 8.84
C LEU A 188 -29.83 -13.23 9.88
N PRO A 189 -28.61 -13.68 9.52
CA PRO A 189 -27.62 -14.16 10.48
C PRO A 189 -27.40 -13.12 11.59
N ASP A 190 -27.12 -13.56 12.82
CA ASP A 190 -27.04 -12.68 13.99
C ASP A 190 -25.97 -11.58 13.84
N ASP A 191 -24.81 -11.91 13.27
CA ASP A 191 -23.72 -10.95 12.97
C ASP A 191 -24.07 -9.96 11.84
N GLU A 192 -25.02 -10.32 10.97
CA GLU A 192 -25.45 -9.51 9.81
C GLU A 192 -26.65 -8.61 10.14
N ARG A 193 -27.25 -8.76 11.34
CA ARG A 193 -28.35 -7.87 11.77
C ARG A 193 -27.93 -6.41 11.86
N ALA A 194 -26.62 -6.14 11.96
CA ALA A 194 -26.04 -4.79 12.02
C ALA A 194 -24.96 -4.51 10.95
N GLY A 195 -24.66 -5.46 10.06
CA GLY A 195 -23.50 -5.41 9.15
C GLY A 195 -23.80 -5.75 7.70
N LEU A 196 -22.74 -5.79 6.88
CA LEU A 196 -22.75 -6.18 5.47
C LEU A 196 -21.80 -7.35 5.22
N LEU A 197 -22.24 -8.34 4.46
CA LEU A 197 -21.39 -9.39 3.89
C LEU A 197 -20.98 -9.06 2.45
N LEU A 198 -19.79 -8.48 2.27
CA LEU A 198 -19.30 -8.01 0.96
C LEU A 198 -18.12 -8.83 0.47
N THR A 199 -18.04 -9.08 -0.84
CA THR A 199 -16.81 -9.61 -1.44
C THR A 199 -15.74 -8.51 -1.49
N GLN A 200 -14.46 -8.90 -1.58
CA GLN A 200 -13.35 -7.95 -1.73
C GLN A 200 -13.59 -6.99 -2.91
N VAL A 201 -14.12 -7.51 -4.03
CA VAL A 201 -14.48 -6.72 -5.22
C VAL A 201 -15.60 -5.72 -4.93
N ASP A 202 -16.59 -6.10 -4.12
CA ASP A 202 -17.65 -5.17 -3.71
C ASP A 202 -17.12 -4.10 -2.76
N VAL A 203 -16.20 -4.43 -1.85
CA VAL A 203 -15.52 -3.46 -0.99
C VAL A 203 -14.75 -2.43 -1.81
N GLU A 204 -13.97 -2.85 -2.80
CA GLU A 204 -13.23 -1.95 -3.69
C GLU A 204 -14.14 -1.01 -4.50
N ARG A 205 -15.37 -1.44 -4.80
CA ARG A 205 -16.37 -0.63 -5.51
C ARG A 205 -17.12 0.31 -4.60
N ALA A 206 -17.51 -0.15 -3.41
CA ALA A 206 -18.44 0.54 -2.52
C ALA A 206 -17.75 1.35 -1.41
N LEU A 207 -16.50 1.06 -1.08
CA LEU A 207 -15.74 1.75 -0.05
C LEU A 207 -14.43 2.31 -0.61
N ARG A 208 -13.89 3.33 0.05
CA ARG A 208 -12.58 3.92 -0.28
C ARG A 208 -11.66 3.86 0.94
N PRO A 209 -10.44 3.32 0.79
CA PRO A 209 -9.41 3.46 1.80
C PRO A 209 -8.93 4.91 1.82
N VAL A 210 -8.90 5.51 3.00
CA VAL A 210 -8.44 6.89 3.22
C VAL A 210 -7.63 6.94 4.51
N ASN A 211 -6.75 7.92 4.66
CA ASN A 211 -6.03 8.15 5.90
C ASN A 211 -6.59 9.36 6.65
N LEU A 212 -6.81 9.21 7.95
CA LEU A 212 -6.93 10.31 8.90
C LEU A 212 -5.54 10.60 9.45
N TYR A 213 -5.12 11.85 9.47
CA TYR A 213 -3.79 12.21 10.00
C TYR A 213 -3.94 12.76 11.41
N PHE A 214 -3.07 12.34 12.33
CA PHE A 214 -3.01 12.82 13.70
C PHE A 214 -1.57 13.15 14.08
N PHE A 215 -1.34 13.98 15.10
CA PHE A 215 0.02 14.28 15.54
C PHE A 215 0.62 13.15 16.36
N ALA A 216 1.88 12.83 16.09
CA ALA A 216 2.73 12.11 17.03
C ALA A 216 2.91 12.91 18.33
N PRO A 217 3.38 12.29 19.43
CA PRO A 217 3.59 12.99 20.70
C PRO A 217 4.57 14.18 20.62
N ASP A 218 5.44 14.22 19.61
CA ASP A 218 6.35 15.35 19.32
C ASP A 218 5.62 16.61 18.84
N GLN A 219 4.32 16.51 18.50
CA GLN A 219 3.48 17.54 17.91
C GLN A 219 4.05 18.18 16.63
N ARG A 220 4.91 17.46 15.92
CA ARG A 220 5.55 17.88 14.67
C ARG A 220 5.24 16.90 13.55
N THR A 221 5.34 15.60 13.80
CA THR A 221 5.16 14.58 12.76
C THR A 221 3.71 14.12 12.72
N LEU A 222 3.12 14.01 11.53
CA LEU A 222 1.80 13.41 11.37
C LEU A 222 1.90 11.89 11.23
N VAL A 223 0.89 11.19 11.76
CA VAL A 223 0.76 9.75 11.77
C VAL A 223 -0.54 9.40 11.06
N PRO A 224 -0.50 8.60 9.98
CA PRO A 224 -1.70 8.19 9.27
C PRO A 224 -2.41 7.05 10.01
N ASN A 225 -3.74 7.16 10.08
CA ASN A 225 -4.68 6.16 10.52
C ASN A 225 -5.58 5.80 9.33
N GLY A 226 -5.34 4.63 8.72
CA GLY A 226 -6.16 4.15 7.61
C GLY A 226 -7.56 3.75 8.06
N ILE A 227 -8.58 4.16 7.31
CA ILE A 227 -9.98 3.75 7.46
C ILE A 227 -10.62 3.52 6.09
N PHE A 228 -11.73 2.79 6.06
CA PHE A 228 -12.60 2.69 4.88
C PHE A 228 -13.84 3.58 5.05
N LEU A 229 -14.13 4.38 4.04
CA LEU A 229 -15.35 5.20 3.96
C LEU A 229 -16.26 4.75 2.82
N PRO A 230 -17.58 4.62 3.05
CA PRO A 230 -18.53 4.31 1.99
C PRO A 230 -18.67 5.42 0.94
N VAL A 231 -18.76 4.99 -0.33
CA VAL A 231 -18.99 5.87 -1.48
C VAL A 231 -20.46 5.89 -1.83
N VAL A 232 -21.23 6.76 -1.16
CA VAL A 232 -22.63 7.03 -1.53
C VAL A 232 -22.67 7.92 -2.76
N ASN A 233 -22.03 9.08 -2.65
CA ASN A 233 -21.75 9.98 -3.75
C ASN A 233 -20.39 10.66 -3.49
N ARG A 234 -19.75 11.15 -4.56
CA ARG A 234 -18.43 11.78 -4.43
C ARG A 234 -18.45 13.08 -3.65
N ARG A 235 -19.53 13.86 -3.76
CA ARG A 235 -19.64 15.19 -3.16
C ARG A 235 -19.60 15.14 -1.63
N ASP A 236 -20.06 14.04 -1.04
CA ASP A 236 -20.13 13.89 0.41
C ASP A 236 -18.87 13.26 1.02
N LEU A 237 -17.98 12.64 0.23
CA LEU A 237 -16.76 11.99 0.74
C LEU A 237 -15.86 12.94 1.55
N PRO A 238 -15.58 14.18 1.11
CA PRO A 238 -14.79 15.13 1.91
C PRO A 238 -15.44 15.45 3.26
N SER A 239 -16.77 15.62 3.29
CA SER A 239 -17.54 15.84 4.52
C SER A 239 -17.47 14.64 5.46
N GLN A 240 -17.61 13.42 4.93
CA GLN A 240 -17.46 12.18 5.70
C GLN A 240 -16.05 12.03 6.27
N LEU A 241 -15.02 12.36 5.47
CA LEU A 241 -13.63 12.30 5.90
C LEU A 241 -13.34 13.27 7.06
N VAL A 242 -13.78 14.52 6.96
CA VAL A 242 -13.59 15.49 8.04
C VAL A 242 -14.38 15.08 9.30
N ARG A 243 -15.61 14.58 9.17
CA ARG A 243 -16.35 14.03 10.32
C ARG A 243 -15.61 12.87 10.99
N ALA A 244 -15.05 11.96 10.19
CA ALA A 244 -14.25 10.86 10.72
C ALA A 244 -12.97 11.36 11.43
N LEU A 245 -12.29 12.37 10.87
CA LEU A 245 -11.13 13.02 11.51
C LEU A 245 -11.47 13.63 12.87
N LEU A 246 -12.59 14.36 12.95
CA LEU A 246 -13.06 15.03 14.18
C LEU A 246 -13.49 14.02 15.26
N ASN A 247 -13.97 12.84 14.87
CA ASN A 247 -14.29 11.76 15.80
C ASN A 247 -13.04 11.13 16.46
N GLY A 248 -11.85 11.37 15.91
CA GLY A 248 -10.59 10.89 16.46
C GLY A 248 -10.07 9.59 15.81
N PRO A 249 -8.93 9.06 16.30
CA PRO A 249 -8.30 7.86 15.74
C PRO A 249 -9.11 6.60 16.05
N THR A 250 -8.92 5.55 15.24
CA THR A 250 -9.49 4.22 15.51
C THR A 250 -8.84 3.60 16.75
N SER A 251 -9.54 2.63 17.34
CA SER A 251 -9.21 2.08 18.67
C SER A 251 -7.76 1.61 18.84
N TRP A 252 -7.15 1.02 17.81
CA TRP A 252 -5.78 0.52 17.89
C TRP A 252 -4.74 1.65 18.04
N LEU A 253 -4.98 2.84 17.47
CA LEU A 253 -4.03 3.97 17.52
C LEU A 253 -4.28 4.92 18.72
N TYR A 254 -5.35 4.68 19.50
CA TYR A 254 -5.72 5.50 20.65
C TYR A 254 -4.58 5.68 21.65
N GLY A 255 -4.36 6.91 22.14
CA GLY A 255 -3.31 7.20 23.12
C GLY A 255 -1.88 7.27 22.57
N ALA A 256 -1.63 6.77 21.35
CA ALA A 256 -0.35 6.90 20.66
C ALA A 256 -0.23 8.22 19.88
N VAL A 257 -1.37 8.81 19.50
CA VAL A 257 -1.47 10.05 18.72
C VAL A 257 -2.32 11.11 19.42
N LYS A 258 -2.25 12.34 18.93
CA LYS A 258 -3.01 13.50 19.42
C LYS A 258 -3.80 14.15 18.28
N SER A 259 -5.06 14.48 18.55
CA SER A 259 -5.86 15.34 17.69
C SER A 259 -5.51 16.80 17.96
N ALA A 260 -5.41 17.62 16.92
CA ALA A 260 -5.28 19.07 17.02
C ALA A 260 -6.62 19.76 17.34
N PHE A 261 -7.74 19.06 17.14
CA PHE A 261 -9.08 19.59 17.39
C PHE A 261 -9.45 19.43 18.86
N PRO A 262 -9.90 20.50 19.53
CA PRO A 262 -10.48 20.43 20.86
C PRO A 262 -11.69 19.49 20.93
N PRO A 263 -11.92 18.80 22.06
CA PRO A 263 -13.12 17.98 22.25
C PRO A 263 -14.42 18.77 21.98
N GLY A 264 -15.39 18.14 21.33
CA GLY A 264 -16.67 18.78 20.97
C GLY A 264 -16.67 19.55 19.64
N THR A 265 -15.50 19.72 19.00
CA THR A 265 -15.40 20.29 17.66
C THR A 265 -16.16 19.44 16.64
N HIS A 266 -17.05 20.07 15.88
CA HIS A 266 -17.81 19.43 14.80
C HIS A 266 -17.88 20.37 13.58
N LEU A 267 -18.31 19.84 12.42
CA LEU A 267 -18.58 20.67 11.24
C LEU A 267 -19.79 21.58 11.49
N SER A 268 -19.65 22.87 11.20
CA SER A 268 -20.75 23.83 11.14
C SER A 268 -21.46 23.68 9.80
N GLY A 269 -22.74 23.33 9.79
CA GLY A 269 -23.56 23.20 8.56
C GLY A 269 -23.62 21.79 7.96
N GLU A 270 -23.95 21.69 6.67
CA GLU A 270 -24.25 20.42 6.00
C GLU A 270 -22.99 19.62 5.61
N GLY A 271 -21.80 20.24 5.55
CA GLY A 271 -20.57 19.55 5.17
C GLY A 271 -19.42 20.47 4.77
N VAL A 272 -18.45 19.92 4.06
CA VAL A 272 -17.34 20.62 3.43
C VAL A 272 -17.81 21.20 2.09
N GLU A 273 -17.69 22.50 1.90
CA GLU A 273 -18.09 23.18 0.67
C GLU A 273 -16.93 23.18 -0.33
N ILE A 274 -17.14 22.66 -1.54
CA ILE A 274 -16.13 22.67 -2.59
C ILE A 274 -16.56 23.63 -3.71
N SER A 275 -15.73 24.63 -3.97
CA SER A 275 -15.91 25.57 -5.09
C SER A 275 -14.64 25.59 -5.93
N LYS A 276 -14.76 25.19 -7.20
CA LYS A 276 -13.62 24.94 -8.11
C LYS A 276 -12.68 23.89 -7.50
N ASP A 277 -11.50 24.30 -7.05
CA ASP A 277 -10.45 23.49 -6.45
C ASP A 277 -10.22 23.80 -4.94
N ILE A 278 -11.12 24.60 -4.35
CA ILE A 278 -11.01 25.08 -2.96
C ILE A 278 -12.06 24.40 -2.09
N ALA A 279 -11.60 23.63 -1.09
CA ALA A 279 -12.45 23.09 -0.03
C ALA A 279 -12.54 24.06 1.16
N THR A 280 -13.74 24.46 1.55
CA THR A 280 -13.99 25.26 2.76
C THR A 280 -14.53 24.36 3.86
N VAL A 281 -13.79 24.27 4.96
CA VAL A 281 -14.15 23.53 6.17
C VAL A 281 -14.57 24.53 7.23
N ASP A 282 -15.84 24.55 7.59
CA ASP A 282 -16.35 25.36 8.69
C ASP A 282 -16.53 24.50 9.94
N LEU A 283 -15.87 24.89 11.02
CA LEU A 283 -15.90 24.18 12.30
C LEU A 283 -16.68 24.98 13.33
N SER A 284 -17.17 24.29 14.35
CA SER A 284 -17.86 24.89 15.48
C SER A 284 -16.91 25.76 16.32
N LYS A 285 -17.47 26.65 17.17
CA LYS A 285 -16.69 27.64 17.94
C LYS A 285 -15.68 27.01 18.92
N GLU A 286 -15.92 25.77 19.35
CA GLU A 286 -15.03 24.98 20.21
C GLU A 286 -13.62 24.86 19.61
N ALA A 287 -13.51 24.80 18.28
CA ALA A 287 -12.23 24.78 17.57
C ALA A 287 -11.35 25.99 17.87
N GLY A 288 -11.95 27.14 18.25
CA GLY A 288 -11.24 28.38 18.55
C GLY A 288 -10.31 28.30 19.76
N THR A 289 -10.44 27.27 20.60
CA THR A 289 -9.52 27.02 21.73
C THR A 289 -8.26 26.25 21.31
N GLY A 290 -8.22 25.70 20.09
CA GLY A 290 -7.13 24.91 19.55
C GLY A 290 -6.06 25.73 18.83
N SER A 291 -4.98 25.07 18.42
CA SER A 291 -3.95 25.68 17.58
C SER A 291 -4.39 25.66 16.11
N VAL A 292 -4.63 26.85 15.53
CA VAL A 292 -5.00 27.00 14.11
C VAL A 292 -3.93 26.40 13.19
N GLU A 293 -2.65 26.54 13.54
CA GLU A 293 -1.51 25.95 12.83
C GLU A 293 -1.62 24.42 12.77
N ARG A 294 -1.80 23.76 13.92
CA ARG A 294 -1.89 22.29 13.97
C ARG A 294 -3.18 21.76 13.33
N MET A 295 -4.32 22.42 13.56
CA MET A 295 -5.56 22.06 12.88
C MET A 295 -5.40 22.18 11.36
N SER A 296 -4.68 23.21 10.90
CA SER A 296 -4.40 23.43 9.48
C SER A 296 -3.51 22.33 8.89
N ALA A 297 -2.42 21.95 9.55
CA ALA A 297 -1.59 20.83 9.13
C ALA A 297 -2.39 19.52 9.03
N GLN A 298 -3.20 19.22 10.06
CA GLN A 298 -3.98 18.00 10.14
C GLN A 298 -5.06 17.92 9.05
N LEU A 299 -5.79 19.02 8.80
CA LEU A 299 -6.77 19.11 7.72
C LEU A 299 -6.11 19.02 6.35
N SER A 300 -5.01 19.76 6.14
CA SER A 300 -4.31 19.79 4.85
C SER A 300 -3.88 18.39 4.43
N TRP A 301 -3.25 17.63 5.33
CA TRP A 301 -2.84 16.25 5.05
C TRP A 301 -3.99 15.29 4.85
N THR A 302 -5.11 15.51 5.53
CA THR A 302 -6.30 14.68 5.37
C THR A 302 -6.99 14.97 4.03
N LEU A 303 -7.15 16.24 3.66
CA LEU A 303 -7.85 16.66 2.43
C LEU A 303 -7.03 16.48 1.15
N ARG A 304 -5.69 16.50 1.21
CA ARG A 304 -4.82 16.38 0.01
C ARG A 304 -5.00 15.09 -0.77
N GLN A 305 -5.66 14.09 -0.17
CA GLN A 305 -5.92 12.78 -0.78
C GLN A 305 -6.98 12.87 -1.90
N PHE A 306 -7.74 13.95 -1.96
CA PHE A 306 -8.67 14.23 -3.05
C PHE A 306 -7.98 15.03 -4.15
N SER A 307 -7.95 14.50 -5.37
CA SER A 307 -7.29 15.16 -6.49
C SER A 307 -7.98 16.47 -6.88
N GLU A 308 -9.30 16.57 -6.71
CA GLU A 308 -10.08 17.80 -6.95
C GLU A 308 -9.75 18.94 -5.97
N ILE A 309 -9.24 18.64 -4.77
CA ILE A 309 -8.92 19.64 -3.75
C ILE A 309 -7.44 20.02 -3.88
N LYS A 310 -7.17 21.20 -4.45
CA LYS A 310 -5.80 21.74 -4.54
C LYS A 310 -5.51 22.76 -3.45
N ARG A 311 -6.56 23.43 -2.97
CA ARG A 311 -6.48 24.46 -1.95
C ARG A 311 -7.61 24.29 -0.95
N TRP A 312 -7.46 24.88 0.21
CA TRP A 312 -8.49 24.77 1.24
C TRP A 312 -8.53 26.01 2.16
N ARG A 313 -9.63 26.18 2.88
CA ARG A 313 -9.88 27.26 3.84
C ARG A 313 -10.49 26.71 5.12
N LEU A 314 -10.01 27.20 6.26
CA LEU A 314 -10.61 26.97 7.56
C LEU A 314 -11.55 28.13 7.94
N ARG A 315 -12.75 27.81 8.41
CA ARG A 315 -13.62 28.71 9.17
C ARG A 315 -13.86 28.16 10.57
N ILE A 316 -14.02 29.04 11.54
CA ILE A 316 -14.41 28.70 12.90
C ILE A 316 -15.60 29.60 13.27
N GLY A 317 -16.76 29.00 13.51
CA GLY A 317 -18.00 29.73 13.75
C GLY A 317 -18.37 30.67 12.61
N GLY A 318 -18.09 30.27 11.36
CA GLY A 318 -18.33 31.09 10.16
C GLY A 318 -17.23 32.09 9.78
N GLU A 319 -16.28 32.37 10.69
CA GLU A 319 -15.20 33.32 10.43
C GLU A 319 -13.96 32.63 9.84
N ALA A 320 -13.41 33.17 8.75
CA ALA A 320 -12.21 32.62 8.12
C ALA A 320 -10.97 32.86 9.00
N VAL A 321 -10.22 31.80 9.25
CA VAL A 321 -9.01 31.83 10.09
C VAL A 321 -7.81 31.23 9.34
N ALA A 322 -6.61 31.67 9.70
CA ALA A 322 -5.36 31.15 9.16
C ALA A 322 -4.28 31.15 10.24
N PRO A 323 -3.26 30.28 10.13
CA PRO A 323 -2.06 30.41 10.93
C PRO A 323 -1.39 31.76 10.69
N LYS A 324 -0.56 32.19 11.64
CA LYS A 324 0.23 33.41 11.51
C LYS A 324 1.10 33.32 10.24
N ASP A 325 1.20 34.42 9.51
CA ASP A 325 2.02 34.55 8.30
C ASP A 325 1.58 33.65 7.11
N MET A 326 0.37 33.08 7.15
CA MET A 326 -0.22 32.32 6.05
C MET A 326 -1.49 32.97 5.51
N ASN A 327 -1.78 32.75 4.22
CA ASN A 327 -3.04 33.15 3.61
C ASN A 327 -4.21 32.30 4.12
N VAL A 328 -5.40 32.90 4.22
CA VAL A 328 -6.66 32.19 4.54
C VAL A 328 -7.02 31.08 3.58
N THR A 329 -6.51 31.14 2.33
CA THR A 329 -6.61 30.04 1.37
C THR A 329 -5.22 29.43 1.25
N GLN A 330 -5.09 28.17 1.65
CA GLN A 330 -3.82 27.45 1.77
C GLN A 330 -3.72 26.37 0.69
N ASP A 331 -2.52 26.12 0.19
CA ASP A 331 -2.24 24.96 -0.67
C ASP A 331 -2.24 23.67 0.16
N VAL A 332 -2.80 22.58 -0.36
CA VAL A 332 -2.84 21.29 0.36
C VAL A 332 -1.45 20.68 0.62
N ARG A 333 -0.43 21.14 -0.11
CA ARG A 333 0.99 20.77 0.06
C ARG A 333 1.79 21.79 0.89
N ALA A 334 1.16 22.80 1.49
CA ALA A 334 1.86 23.80 2.30
C ALA A 334 2.46 23.24 3.61
N TRP A 335 2.12 22.00 3.99
CA TRP A 335 2.43 21.40 5.29
C TRP A 335 3.38 20.19 5.20
N GLU A 336 4.26 20.12 4.19
CA GLU A 336 5.23 19.02 4.04
C GLU A 336 6.23 18.90 5.21
N VAL A 337 6.42 19.95 6.00
CA VAL A 337 7.21 19.90 7.24
C VAL A 337 6.68 18.86 8.24
N ASN A 338 5.39 18.56 8.20
CA ASN A 338 4.72 17.60 9.07
C ASN A 338 4.63 16.18 8.47
N ALA A 339 5.29 15.92 7.34
CA ALA A 339 5.18 14.66 6.63
C ALA A 339 5.50 13.43 7.51
N PRO A 340 4.68 12.35 7.45
CA PRO A 340 4.92 11.14 8.23
C PRO A 340 6.26 10.46 7.91
N ASP A 341 6.71 10.53 6.66
CA ASP A 341 8.01 10.00 6.22
C ASP A 341 9.18 10.97 6.46
N GLY A 342 8.89 12.17 6.98
CA GLY A 342 9.83 13.27 7.10
C GLY A 342 9.88 14.18 5.88
N HIS A 343 10.50 15.33 6.04
CA HIS A 343 10.59 16.35 5.00
C HIS A 343 11.43 15.83 3.84
N GLU A 344 10.84 15.86 2.64
CA GLU A 344 11.37 15.29 1.41
C GLU A 344 12.42 16.21 0.75
N GLU A 345 13.35 16.77 1.53
CA GLU A 345 14.58 17.28 0.90
C GLU A 345 15.17 16.12 0.11
N GLN A 346 15.44 16.37 -1.19
CA GLN A 346 15.71 15.43 -2.27
C GLN A 346 16.99 14.59 -2.08
N VAL A 347 17.20 14.02 -0.89
CA VAL A 347 18.29 13.13 -0.56
C VAL A 347 17.86 11.74 -0.99
N THR A 348 18.33 11.33 -2.16
CA THR A 348 18.28 9.92 -2.56
C THR A 348 18.94 9.11 -1.44
N GLN A 349 18.17 8.26 -0.76
CA GLN A 349 18.72 7.50 0.37
C GLN A 349 19.78 6.53 -0.15
N SER A 350 20.99 6.61 0.40
CA SER A 350 22.06 5.67 0.07
C SER A 350 21.64 4.25 0.44
N ALA A 351 21.76 3.33 -0.52
CA ALA A 351 21.57 1.91 -0.31
C ALA A 351 22.89 1.28 0.14
N TYR A 352 22.81 0.39 1.12
CA TYR A 352 23.93 -0.38 1.63
C TYR A 352 23.62 -1.87 1.55
N GLY A 353 24.65 -2.70 1.59
CA GLY A 353 24.54 -4.15 1.74
C GLY A 353 25.88 -4.73 2.16
N ILE A 354 25.93 -6.05 2.29
CA ILE A 354 27.17 -6.77 2.59
C ILE A 354 27.74 -7.27 1.26
N GLY A 355 28.87 -6.69 0.82
CA GLY A 355 29.54 -7.11 -0.41
C GLY A 355 30.14 -8.52 -0.30
N GLY A 356 30.53 -9.13 -1.42
CA GLY A 356 31.13 -10.47 -1.44
C GLY A 356 32.39 -10.63 -0.57
N SER A 357 33.08 -9.54 -0.25
CA SER A 357 34.23 -9.48 0.67
C SER A 357 33.85 -9.43 2.16
N GLY A 358 32.56 -9.36 2.50
CA GLY A 358 32.04 -9.35 3.87
C GLY A 358 32.06 -7.98 4.57
N PHE A 359 32.39 -6.91 3.84
CA PHE A 359 32.30 -5.54 4.33
C PHE A 359 30.91 -4.96 4.08
N LEU A 360 30.53 -3.98 4.90
CA LEU A 360 29.45 -3.08 4.54
C LEU A 360 29.88 -2.28 3.31
N SER A 361 29.00 -2.21 2.31
CA SER A 361 29.27 -1.58 1.02
C SER A 361 28.08 -0.71 0.59
N THR A 362 28.32 0.39 -0.13
CA THR A 362 27.26 1.10 -0.86
C THR A 362 26.83 0.31 -2.09
N LEU A 363 25.58 0.51 -2.51
CA LEU A 363 24.95 -0.16 -3.66
C LEU A 363 24.50 0.84 -4.75
N ASP A 364 25.24 1.94 -4.91
CA ASP A 364 24.89 3.01 -5.87
C ASP A 364 25.12 2.60 -7.34
N GLY A 365 25.91 1.54 -7.57
CA GLY A 365 26.15 0.92 -8.87
C GLY A 365 26.04 -0.60 -8.84
N ARG A 366 26.47 -1.24 -9.94
CA ARG A 366 26.46 -2.72 -10.06
C ARG A 366 27.54 -3.42 -9.23
N VAL A 367 28.58 -2.69 -8.85
CA VAL A 367 29.70 -3.20 -8.07
C VAL A 367 29.63 -2.59 -6.67
N PRO A 368 29.39 -3.39 -5.62
CA PRO A 368 29.37 -2.90 -4.24
C PRO A 368 30.71 -2.27 -3.85
N GLN A 369 30.68 -1.07 -3.28
CA GLN A 369 31.88 -0.35 -2.85
C GLN A 369 31.98 -0.38 -1.32
N PRO A 370 33.00 -1.04 -0.73
CA PRO A 370 33.18 -1.06 0.72
C PRO A 370 33.25 0.35 1.33
N VAL A 371 32.46 0.61 2.37
CA VAL A 371 32.52 1.89 3.10
C VAL A 371 33.54 1.87 4.24
N THR A 372 34.05 0.68 4.54
CA THR A 372 34.96 0.43 5.66
C THR A 372 36.21 -0.27 5.16
N THR A 373 37.32 0.00 5.82
CA THR A 373 38.65 -0.61 5.59
C THR A 373 39.04 -1.48 6.78
N GLY A 374 40.10 -2.27 6.64
CA GLY A 374 40.57 -3.18 7.70
C GLY A 374 39.92 -4.56 7.61
N ASN A 375 39.53 -5.15 8.75
CA ASN A 375 38.96 -6.50 8.77
C ASN A 375 37.45 -6.49 8.47
N ALA A 376 37.01 -7.41 7.63
CA ALA A 376 35.60 -7.60 7.33
C ALA A 376 34.83 -7.96 8.62
N TRP A 377 33.77 -7.21 8.91
CA TRP A 377 32.96 -7.42 10.11
C TRP A 377 32.06 -8.65 10.02
N ARG A 378 31.81 -9.13 8.78
CA ARG A 378 30.96 -10.28 8.48
C ARG A 378 29.59 -10.16 9.17
N LEU A 379 29.05 -8.94 9.20
CA LEU A 379 27.69 -8.68 9.65
C LEU A 379 26.70 -9.34 8.69
N SER A 380 25.56 -9.73 9.24
CA SER A 380 24.34 -9.99 8.47
C SER A 380 23.30 -8.95 8.84
N ARG A 381 22.34 -8.71 7.93
CA ARG A 381 21.16 -7.85 8.18
C ARG A 381 21.53 -6.45 8.73
N PRO A 382 22.36 -5.66 8.02
CA PRO A 382 22.81 -4.37 8.49
C PRO A 382 21.67 -3.34 8.54
N ALA A 383 21.79 -2.37 9.44
CA ALA A 383 20.91 -1.21 9.57
C ALA A 383 21.76 0.04 9.85
N VAL A 384 21.70 1.00 8.94
CA VAL A 384 22.44 2.26 9.04
C VAL A 384 21.56 3.33 9.70
N ALA A 385 22.11 4.04 10.69
CA ALA A 385 21.42 5.09 11.42
C ALA A 385 21.07 6.29 10.52
N PRO A 386 20.02 7.08 10.85
CA PRO A 386 19.54 8.18 10.00
C PRO A 386 20.58 9.26 9.75
N ASP A 387 21.49 9.44 10.71
CA ASP A 387 22.57 10.44 10.66
C ASP A 387 23.88 9.90 10.05
N TYR A 388 23.86 8.66 9.53
CA TYR A 388 25.00 7.99 8.91
C TYR A 388 26.24 7.85 9.81
N GLN A 389 26.09 7.99 11.13
CA GLN A 389 27.24 7.94 12.06
C GLN A 389 27.49 6.54 12.63
N GLU A 390 26.50 5.65 12.56
CA GLU A 390 26.55 4.34 13.20
C GLU A 390 25.80 3.29 12.38
N VAL A 391 26.29 2.06 12.45
CA VAL A 391 25.63 0.89 11.87
C VAL A 391 25.46 -0.19 12.92
N ALA A 392 24.31 -0.85 12.86
CA ALA A 392 24.01 -2.05 13.62
C ALA A 392 23.87 -3.24 12.66
N GLY A 393 24.12 -4.44 13.15
CA GLY A 393 23.88 -5.67 12.40
C GLY A 393 23.90 -6.88 13.31
N LEU A 394 23.68 -8.04 12.74
CA LEU A 394 23.69 -9.30 13.46
C LEU A 394 24.97 -10.10 13.15
N THR A 395 25.38 -10.96 14.08
CA THR A 395 26.33 -12.04 13.75
C THR A 395 25.72 -12.99 12.71
N SER A 396 26.53 -13.82 12.07
CA SER A 396 26.05 -14.82 11.09
C SER A 396 25.06 -15.84 11.68
N LYS A 397 25.12 -16.09 13.00
CA LYS A 397 24.16 -16.93 13.74
C LYS A 397 22.90 -16.18 14.15
N GLY A 398 22.90 -14.84 14.09
CA GLY A 398 21.80 -14.00 14.55
C GLY A 398 21.64 -13.96 16.07
N ASP A 399 22.62 -14.44 16.84
CA ASP A 399 22.57 -14.57 18.31
C ASP A 399 23.17 -13.36 19.05
N GLN A 400 23.75 -12.40 18.33
CA GLN A 400 24.24 -11.15 18.88
C GLN A 400 23.92 -9.98 17.95
N VAL A 401 23.70 -8.81 18.56
CA VAL A 401 23.61 -7.52 17.88
C VAL A 401 24.95 -6.82 18.05
N LEU A 402 25.56 -6.43 16.95
CA LEU A 402 26.82 -5.69 16.90
C LEU A 402 26.56 -4.26 16.44
N THR A 403 27.35 -3.31 16.93
CA THR A 403 27.34 -1.92 16.47
C THR A 403 28.74 -1.42 16.16
N ALA A 404 28.89 -0.60 15.12
CA ALA A 404 30.15 0.01 14.73
C ALA A 404 29.94 1.50 14.41
N ALA A 405 30.89 2.33 14.85
CA ALA A 405 30.96 3.76 14.59
C ALA A 405 32.44 4.21 14.58
N PRO A 406 32.83 5.21 13.77
CA PRO A 406 32.02 5.86 12.72
C PRO A 406 31.66 4.87 11.59
N LEU A 407 30.72 5.23 10.71
CA LEU A 407 30.28 4.36 9.60
C LEU A 407 31.41 4.05 8.60
N THR A 408 32.38 4.95 8.46
CA THR A 408 33.49 4.86 7.50
C THR A 408 34.85 4.69 8.19
N GLY A 409 35.87 4.32 7.41
CA GLY A 409 37.22 4.07 7.93
C GLY A 409 37.35 2.66 8.50
N SER A 410 38.09 2.48 9.58
CA SER A 410 38.34 1.15 10.19
C SER A 410 37.70 1.00 11.59
N PRO A 411 36.38 1.18 11.74
CA PRO A 411 35.75 1.05 13.05
C PRO A 411 35.76 -0.43 13.48
N THR A 412 35.76 -0.65 14.79
CA THR A 412 35.73 -1.99 15.37
C THR A 412 34.30 -2.32 15.81
N PRO A 413 33.67 -3.39 15.28
CA PRO A 413 32.36 -3.84 15.75
C PRO A 413 32.40 -4.20 17.23
N LYS A 414 31.45 -3.68 18.01
CA LYS A 414 31.28 -3.95 19.43
C LYS A 414 29.98 -4.71 19.67
N PRO A 415 29.99 -5.78 20.47
CA PRO A 415 28.76 -6.42 20.92
C PRO A 415 27.90 -5.44 21.71
N LEU A 416 26.65 -5.30 21.31
CA LEU A 416 25.63 -4.50 22.01
C LEU A 416 24.72 -5.39 22.85
N LEU A 417 24.24 -6.48 22.25
CA LEU A 417 23.36 -7.46 22.88
C LEU A 417 23.84 -8.86 22.49
N ALA A 418 23.71 -9.82 23.42
CA ALA A 418 23.94 -11.23 23.17
C ALA A 418 22.78 -12.03 23.76
N SER A 419 22.29 -13.01 23.01
CA SER A 419 21.23 -13.90 23.47
C SER A 419 21.76 -14.72 24.64
N SER A 420 21.08 -14.64 25.79
CA SER A 420 21.38 -15.48 26.95
C SER A 420 20.74 -16.86 26.85
N ARG A 421 20.01 -17.13 25.77
CA ARG A 421 19.13 -18.30 25.63
C ARG A 421 19.64 -19.24 24.55
N ARG A 422 19.55 -20.54 24.83
CA ARG A 422 19.81 -21.57 23.82
C ARG A 422 18.84 -21.39 22.65
N GLY A 423 19.38 -21.18 21.45
CA GLY A 423 18.58 -20.98 20.24
C GLY A 423 17.97 -19.59 20.08
N GLY A 424 18.14 -18.68 21.04
CA GLY A 424 17.64 -17.31 20.93
C GLY A 424 18.32 -16.55 19.81
N ARG A 425 17.54 -15.77 19.07
CA ARG A 425 17.97 -14.96 17.92
C ARG A 425 17.55 -13.51 18.14
N PHE A 426 18.10 -12.61 17.34
CA PHE A 426 17.61 -11.24 17.21
C PHE A 426 16.96 -11.03 15.85
N THR A 427 15.87 -10.27 15.83
CA THR A 427 15.37 -9.70 14.58
C THR A 427 16.40 -8.68 14.05
N PRO A 428 16.43 -8.44 12.73
CA PRO A 428 17.27 -7.38 12.17
C PRO A 428 17.03 -6.06 12.90
N PRO A 429 18.10 -5.30 13.24
CA PRO A 429 17.93 -4.04 13.92
C PRO A 429 17.16 -3.03 13.06
N SER A 430 16.40 -2.14 13.70
CA SER A 430 15.64 -1.07 13.06
C SER A 430 15.94 0.25 13.74
N TRP A 431 16.35 1.25 12.97
CA TRP A 431 16.46 2.62 13.47
C TRP A 431 15.12 3.35 13.37
N GLY A 432 14.77 4.10 14.41
CA GLY A 432 13.75 5.14 14.35
C GLY A 432 14.37 6.47 13.92
N ARG A 433 13.55 7.40 13.43
CA ARG A 433 13.98 8.75 13.04
C ARG A 433 14.56 9.56 14.21
N ASP A 434 14.19 9.19 15.43
CA ASP A 434 14.72 9.72 16.69
C ASP A 434 16.13 9.20 17.04
N GLY A 435 16.73 8.36 16.18
CA GLY A 435 18.06 7.79 16.39
C GLY A 435 18.08 6.65 17.41
N LEU A 436 16.92 6.10 17.78
CA LEU A 436 16.85 4.92 18.62
C LEU A 436 16.98 3.63 17.80
N LEU A 437 17.79 2.71 18.30
CA LEU A 437 17.94 1.36 17.74
C LEU A 437 16.97 0.41 18.40
N TRP A 438 16.21 -0.33 17.61
CA TRP A 438 15.24 -1.31 18.07
C TRP A 438 15.58 -2.70 17.54
N THR A 439 15.40 -3.73 18.36
CA THR A 439 15.58 -5.13 17.96
C THR A 439 14.83 -6.04 18.94
N VAL A 440 14.33 -7.17 18.46
CA VAL A 440 13.63 -8.14 19.29
C VAL A 440 14.52 -9.36 19.49
N GLU A 441 14.83 -9.69 20.75
CA GLU A 441 15.34 -11.01 21.11
C GLU A 441 14.15 -11.99 21.05
N THR A 442 14.26 -13.06 20.27
CA THR A 442 13.14 -13.95 19.94
C THR A 442 13.53 -15.43 20.10
N ALA A 443 12.55 -16.23 20.51
CA ALA A 443 12.55 -17.69 20.54
C ALA A 443 11.11 -18.17 20.26
N LYS A 444 10.94 -19.47 19.98
CA LYS A 444 9.67 -20.09 19.52
C LYS A 444 8.38 -19.56 20.18
N ASP A 445 8.37 -19.40 21.50
CA ASP A 445 7.16 -18.99 22.23
C ASP A 445 7.36 -17.73 23.09
N LYS A 446 8.47 -17.02 22.93
CA LYS A 446 8.80 -15.88 23.78
C LYS A 446 9.66 -14.84 23.06
N SER A 447 9.42 -13.57 23.36
CA SER A 447 10.24 -12.49 22.83
C SER A 447 10.37 -11.29 23.75
N TRP A 448 11.38 -10.47 23.49
CA TRP A 448 11.73 -9.27 24.25
C TRP A 448 12.15 -8.16 23.32
N LEU A 449 11.43 -7.04 23.36
CA LEU A 449 11.82 -5.84 22.63
C LEU A 449 12.88 -5.06 23.40
N TRP A 450 13.98 -4.76 22.71
CA TRP A 450 15.08 -3.93 23.18
C TRP A 450 15.12 -2.62 22.41
N VAL A 451 15.42 -1.53 23.11
CA VAL A 451 15.62 -0.20 22.55
C VAL A 451 16.94 0.38 23.06
N ARG A 452 17.69 1.08 22.20
CA ARG A 452 18.95 1.72 22.58
C ARG A 452 19.08 3.12 22.01
N GLN A 453 19.33 4.08 22.90
CA GLN A 453 19.80 5.42 22.53
C GLN A 453 21.32 5.42 22.40
N ARG A 454 21.89 6.03 21.36
CA ARG A 454 23.35 6.11 21.19
C ARG A 454 24.04 6.68 22.42
N GLY A 455 25.16 6.05 22.80
CA GLY A 455 25.92 6.40 24.00
C GLY A 455 25.32 5.91 25.31
N ARG A 456 24.14 5.26 25.30
CA ARG A 456 23.51 4.65 26.48
C ARG A 456 23.45 3.13 26.34
N PRO A 457 23.43 2.38 27.46
CA PRO A 457 23.14 0.95 27.44
C PRO A 457 21.78 0.65 26.81
N PRO A 458 21.61 -0.52 26.16
CA PRO A 458 20.31 -0.96 25.69
C PRO A 458 19.37 -1.21 26.88
N ALA A 459 18.10 -0.82 26.72
CA ALA A 459 17.05 -1.01 27.71
C ALA A 459 15.95 -1.92 27.14
N ARG A 460 15.37 -2.75 28.01
CA ARG A 460 14.22 -3.58 27.66
C ARG A 460 12.94 -2.74 27.77
N VAL A 461 12.07 -2.87 26.78
CA VAL A 461 10.75 -2.23 26.78
C VAL A 461 9.89 -2.84 27.89
N SER A 462 9.24 -1.97 28.67
CA SER A 462 8.53 -2.35 29.90
C SER A 462 7.30 -3.21 29.61
N HIS A 463 6.48 -2.80 28.65
CA HIS A 463 5.34 -3.59 28.18
C HIS A 463 5.50 -3.93 26.70
N TRP A 464 5.51 -5.23 26.41
CA TRP A 464 5.72 -5.79 25.08
C TRP A 464 4.58 -6.77 24.75
N GLY A 465 3.68 -6.35 23.88
CA GLY A 465 2.44 -7.08 23.55
C GLY A 465 2.63 -8.43 22.86
N LEU A 466 3.86 -8.79 22.48
CA LEU A 466 4.18 -10.07 21.81
C LEU A 466 5.13 -10.94 22.65
N SER A 467 5.23 -10.71 23.97
CA SER A 467 6.19 -11.41 24.83
C SER A 467 6.05 -12.93 24.86
N GLY A 468 4.88 -13.47 24.47
CA GLY A 468 4.58 -14.90 24.37
C GLY A 468 4.49 -15.43 22.94
N ARG A 469 5.21 -14.80 22.00
CA ARG A 469 5.22 -15.15 20.57
C ARG A 469 6.64 -15.11 20.00
N GLU A 470 6.90 -15.91 18.98
CA GLU A 470 8.07 -15.77 18.12
C GLU A 470 7.87 -14.60 17.16
N VAL A 471 8.85 -13.70 17.14
CA VAL A 471 8.86 -12.53 16.27
C VAL A 471 10.01 -12.65 15.29
N MET A 472 9.70 -12.66 14.00
CA MET A 472 10.67 -12.91 12.93
C MET A 472 11.26 -11.62 12.35
N ALA A 473 10.49 -10.54 12.36
CA ALA A 473 10.93 -9.22 11.91
C ALA A 473 10.23 -8.12 12.72
N PHE A 474 10.93 -7.03 12.99
CA PHE A 474 10.38 -5.83 13.63
C PHE A 474 10.97 -4.58 12.96
N ARG A 475 10.12 -3.66 12.51
CA ARG A 475 10.52 -2.41 11.84
C ARG A 475 9.70 -1.23 12.34
N VAL A 476 10.38 -0.25 12.90
CA VAL A 476 9.75 1.02 13.30
C VAL A 476 9.45 1.87 12.06
N ALA A 477 8.30 2.52 12.05
CA ALA A 477 7.89 3.47 11.02
C ALA A 477 8.65 4.80 11.18
N ARG A 478 8.74 5.58 10.10
CA ARG A 478 9.43 6.89 10.11
C ARG A 478 8.71 7.93 10.98
N ASP A 479 7.42 7.73 11.21
CA ASP A 479 6.61 8.54 12.12
C ASP A 479 6.91 8.31 13.62
N GLY A 480 7.68 7.26 13.96
CA GLY A 480 8.09 6.94 15.33
C GLY A 480 6.97 6.42 16.26
N VAL A 481 5.75 6.30 15.76
CA VAL A 481 4.56 5.88 16.51
C VAL A 481 4.09 4.48 16.11
N ARG A 482 4.33 4.05 14.87
CA ARG A 482 3.92 2.72 14.39
C ARG A 482 5.10 1.78 14.23
N ALA A 483 4.86 0.47 14.37
CA ALA A 483 5.83 -0.57 14.08
C ALA A 483 5.18 -1.71 13.30
N ALA A 484 5.86 -2.22 12.28
CA ALA A 484 5.48 -3.40 11.54
C ALA A 484 6.23 -4.63 12.06
N VAL A 485 5.55 -5.75 12.16
CA VAL A 485 6.09 -6.98 12.73
C VAL A 485 5.68 -8.19 11.88
N ILE A 486 6.57 -9.17 11.77
CA ILE A 486 6.20 -10.54 11.39
C ILE A 486 6.22 -11.36 12.67
N VAL A 487 5.07 -11.92 13.02
CA VAL A 487 4.88 -12.73 14.23
C VAL A 487 4.29 -14.07 13.85
N ASP A 488 4.80 -15.13 14.46
CA ASP A 488 4.22 -16.46 14.34
C ASP A 488 2.94 -16.54 15.17
N VAL A 489 1.82 -16.84 14.52
CA VAL A 489 0.53 -17.10 15.15
C VAL A 489 0.12 -18.50 14.75
N ASP A 490 0.18 -19.42 15.71
CA ASP A 490 -0.20 -20.83 15.54
C ASP A 490 0.52 -21.53 14.37
N GLY A 491 1.79 -21.18 14.15
CA GLY A 491 2.64 -21.74 13.09
C GLY A 491 2.57 -21.00 11.75
N GLU A 492 1.77 -19.95 11.65
CA GLU A 492 1.65 -19.13 10.44
C GLU A 492 2.25 -17.72 10.67
N PRO A 493 3.33 -17.36 9.94
CA PRO A 493 3.94 -16.02 10.01
C PRO A 493 3.04 -14.93 9.41
N GLN A 494 2.46 -14.10 10.28
CA GLN A 494 1.54 -13.03 9.92
C GLN A 494 2.18 -11.65 10.02
N VAL A 495 1.78 -10.74 9.12
CA VAL A 495 2.15 -9.31 9.19
C VAL A 495 1.15 -8.57 10.06
N GLN A 496 1.65 -7.92 11.11
CA GLN A 496 0.86 -7.06 11.99
C GLN A 496 1.50 -5.68 12.12
N ILE A 497 0.68 -4.69 12.49
CA ILE A 497 1.14 -3.34 12.86
C ILE A 497 0.74 -3.05 14.29
N GLY A 498 1.70 -2.63 15.09
CA GLY A 498 1.48 -2.19 16.47
C GLY A 498 1.80 -0.71 16.63
N ARG A 499 1.46 -0.19 17.80
CA ARG A 499 1.76 1.19 18.20
C ARG A 499 2.88 1.23 19.24
N ILE A 500 3.60 2.34 19.27
CA ILE A 500 4.61 2.69 20.25
C ILE A 500 4.05 3.88 21.05
N VAL A 501 3.85 3.68 22.35
CA VAL A 501 3.45 4.74 23.28
C VAL A 501 4.60 4.99 24.24
N ARG A 502 4.84 6.26 24.54
CA ARG A 502 5.78 6.68 25.58
C ARG A 502 4.98 7.42 26.65
N ASP A 503 5.12 6.99 27.89
CA ASP A 503 4.53 7.73 29.00
C ASP A 503 5.37 8.96 29.38
N ALA A 504 4.85 9.80 30.27
CA ALA A 504 5.53 11.01 30.73
C ALA A 504 6.85 10.73 31.50
N ARG A 505 7.05 9.49 31.97
CA ARG A 505 8.27 9.03 32.68
C ARG A 505 9.28 8.39 31.72
N GLY A 506 8.96 8.32 30.43
CA GLY A 506 9.79 7.72 29.39
C GLY A 506 9.66 6.19 29.28
N ALA A 507 8.75 5.56 30.02
CA ALA A 507 8.47 4.15 29.85
C ALA A 507 7.84 3.91 28.47
N VAL A 508 8.31 2.86 27.81
CA VAL A 508 7.87 2.50 26.46
C VAL A 508 6.90 1.33 26.55
N ASP A 509 5.76 1.50 25.89
CA ASP A 509 4.75 0.48 25.64
C ASP A 509 4.72 0.21 24.14
N VAL A 510 4.82 -1.06 23.74
CA VAL A 510 4.65 -1.45 22.34
C VAL A 510 3.67 -2.62 22.27
N GLY A 511 2.53 -2.39 21.62
CA GLY A 511 1.38 -3.29 21.71
C GLY A 511 0.26 -2.93 20.73
N SER A 512 -0.94 -3.40 21.05
CA SER A 512 -2.16 -3.22 20.23
C SER A 512 -1.95 -3.63 18.77
N PHE A 513 -1.33 -4.79 18.58
CA PHE A 513 -1.01 -5.30 17.25
C PHE A 513 -2.27 -5.67 16.47
N LEU A 514 -2.33 -5.20 15.23
CA LEU A 514 -3.42 -5.37 14.29
C LEU A 514 -2.93 -6.13 13.05
N PRO A 515 -3.51 -7.30 12.73
CA PRO A 515 -3.26 -7.98 11.46
C PRO A 515 -3.67 -7.15 10.25
N VAL A 516 -2.75 -7.00 9.28
CA VAL A 516 -2.93 -6.10 8.13
C VAL A 516 -3.56 -6.79 6.93
N SER A 517 -3.20 -8.05 6.68
CA SER A 517 -3.70 -8.83 5.54
C SER A 517 -3.70 -10.32 5.86
N SER A 518 -4.71 -11.02 5.36
CA SER A 518 -4.86 -12.48 5.35
C SER A 518 -4.59 -13.09 3.96
N GLU A 519 -4.24 -12.25 2.98
CA GLU A 519 -3.91 -12.73 1.63
C GLU A 519 -2.54 -13.40 1.55
N LEU A 520 -1.61 -12.99 2.40
CA LEU A 520 -0.25 -13.51 2.46
C LEU A 520 -0.16 -14.56 3.57
N LEU A 521 -0.05 -15.83 3.20
CA LEU A 521 -0.04 -16.94 4.16
C LEU A 521 1.25 -16.98 4.95
N ARG A 522 2.39 -16.73 4.28
CA ARG A 522 3.72 -16.82 4.91
C ARG A 522 4.57 -15.61 4.60
N ALA A 523 4.69 -14.71 5.58
CA ALA A 523 5.62 -13.60 5.51
C ALA A 523 7.05 -14.02 5.91
N ARG A 524 8.05 -13.55 5.17
CA ARG A 524 9.48 -13.86 5.39
C ARG A 524 10.27 -12.67 5.86
N ASP A 525 10.09 -11.52 5.21
CA ASP A 525 10.76 -10.27 5.57
C ASP A 525 9.86 -9.09 5.24
N LEU A 526 10.00 -7.98 5.96
CA LEU A 526 9.24 -6.77 5.69
C LEU A 526 10.03 -5.51 5.98
N VAL A 527 9.57 -4.44 5.36
CA VAL A 527 10.15 -3.11 5.47
C VAL A 527 9.09 -2.06 5.11
N TRP A 528 9.09 -0.91 5.79
CA TRP A 528 8.27 0.23 5.38
C TRP A 528 8.78 0.76 4.04
N ARG A 529 7.92 0.78 3.01
CA ARG A 529 8.20 1.46 1.74
C ARG A 529 7.99 2.96 1.89
N ASP A 530 6.87 3.32 2.48
CA ASP A 530 6.42 4.68 2.81
C ASP A 530 5.47 4.61 4.01
N TYR A 531 4.91 5.73 4.43
CA TYR A 531 4.01 5.79 5.58
C TYR A 531 2.71 4.98 5.42
N GLY A 532 2.29 4.67 4.19
CA GLY A 532 1.04 3.98 3.90
C GLY A 532 1.22 2.52 3.48
N THR A 533 2.44 2.10 3.17
CA THR A 533 2.69 0.84 2.46
C THR A 533 3.91 0.10 3.04
N LEU A 534 3.74 -1.19 3.28
CA LEU A 534 4.84 -2.12 3.55
C LEU A 534 5.27 -2.79 2.24
N ALA A 535 6.58 -2.95 2.05
CA ALA A 535 7.11 -3.94 1.12
C ALA A 535 7.38 -5.22 1.90
N VAL A 536 6.74 -6.32 1.49
CA VAL A 536 6.77 -7.60 2.19
C VAL A 536 7.23 -8.68 1.22
N LEU A 537 8.14 -9.52 1.67
CA LEU A 537 8.49 -10.74 0.97
C LEU A 537 7.71 -11.90 1.59
N GLY A 538 6.94 -12.65 0.80
CA GLY A 538 6.15 -13.76 1.32
C GLY A 538 5.49 -14.60 0.23
N GLN A 539 4.57 -15.49 0.63
CA GLN A 539 3.87 -16.42 -0.25
C GLN A 539 2.36 -16.28 -0.07
N LYS A 540 1.63 -16.10 -1.17
CA LYS A 540 0.19 -16.40 -1.26
C LYS A 540 -0.01 -17.90 -1.50
N ASP A 541 -1.25 -18.38 -1.35
CA ASP A 541 -1.61 -19.79 -1.60
C ASP A 541 -1.26 -20.27 -3.01
N SER A 542 -1.39 -19.37 -4.00
CA SER A 542 -1.05 -19.63 -5.40
C SER A 542 0.45 -19.69 -5.70
N ASP A 543 1.30 -19.30 -4.75
CA ASP A 543 2.73 -19.09 -5.00
C ASP A 543 3.55 -20.33 -4.70
N THR A 544 4.41 -20.71 -5.64
CA THR A 544 5.37 -21.81 -5.44
C THR A 544 6.65 -21.36 -4.73
N GLN A 545 6.89 -20.06 -4.62
CA GLN A 545 8.07 -19.46 -4.00
C GLN A 545 7.75 -18.08 -3.41
N ALA A 546 8.63 -17.56 -2.54
CA ALA A 546 8.43 -16.23 -1.97
C ALA A 546 8.59 -15.14 -3.02
N LEU A 547 7.62 -14.22 -3.09
CA LEU A 547 7.58 -13.09 -4.00
C LEU A 547 7.43 -11.77 -3.23
N PRO A 548 7.88 -10.65 -3.79
CA PRO A 548 7.70 -9.34 -3.19
C PRO A 548 6.29 -8.80 -3.44
N TYR A 549 5.67 -8.27 -2.40
CA TYR A 549 4.36 -7.66 -2.40
C TYR A 549 4.40 -6.26 -1.79
N LEU A 550 3.55 -5.38 -2.29
CA LEU A 550 3.16 -4.15 -1.63
C LEU A 550 1.90 -4.42 -0.82
N MET A 551 1.96 -4.12 0.47
CA MET A 551 0.88 -4.32 1.42
C MET A 551 0.46 -2.97 1.98
N PRO A 552 -0.68 -2.40 1.53
CA PRO A 552 -1.25 -1.19 2.11
C PRO A 552 -1.61 -1.40 3.58
N VAL A 553 -1.17 -0.49 4.43
CA VAL A 553 -1.43 -0.50 5.89
C VAL A 553 -2.91 -0.28 6.20
N SER A 554 -3.66 0.31 5.26
CA SER A 554 -5.12 0.45 5.35
C SER A 554 -5.85 -0.90 5.39
N GLY A 555 -5.23 -2.00 4.93
CA GLY A 555 -5.90 -3.29 4.76
C GLY A 555 -6.50 -3.48 3.36
N SER A 556 -6.18 -2.61 2.41
CA SER A 556 -6.52 -2.82 0.99
C SER A 556 -5.80 -4.04 0.41
N ALA A 557 -6.24 -4.50 -0.77
CA ALA A 557 -5.68 -5.65 -1.46
C ALA A 557 -4.16 -5.55 -1.62
N ILE A 558 -3.44 -6.65 -1.41
CA ILE A 558 -1.98 -6.66 -1.62
C ILE A 558 -1.64 -6.88 -3.09
N THR A 559 -0.66 -6.13 -3.58
CA THR A 559 -0.26 -6.17 -5.00
C THR A 559 1.12 -6.77 -5.16
N SER A 560 1.30 -7.63 -6.16
CA SER A 560 2.62 -8.16 -6.50
C SER A 560 3.53 -7.05 -7.02
N LEU A 561 4.81 -7.08 -6.64
CA LEU A 561 5.79 -6.09 -7.02
C LEU A 561 6.73 -6.62 -8.11
N GLY A 562 6.62 -6.01 -9.29
CA GLY A 562 7.51 -6.28 -10.42
C GLY A 562 7.32 -7.66 -11.06
N VAL A 563 8.11 -7.90 -12.11
CA VAL A 563 8.06 -9.14 -12.91
C VAL A 563 9.46 -9.66 -13.19
N GLY A 564 9.61 -10.98 -13.24
CA GLY A 564 10.87 -11.66 -13.58
C GLY A 564 11.34 -12.67 -12.55
N SER A 565 12.41 -13.40 -12.89
CA SER A 565 13.02 -14.38 -12.01
C SER A 565 13.90 -13.70 -10.97
N LEU A 566 13.50 -13.81 -9.71
CA LEU A 566 14.23 -13.28 -8.57
C LEU A 566 15.17 -14.31 -7.93
N GLY A 567 15.26 -15.56 -8.43
CA GLY A 567 15.94 -16.65 -7.73
C GLY A 567 15.20 -17.05 -6.45
N GLU A 568 15.91 -17.20 -5.34
CA GLU A 568 15.35 -17.40 -4.01
C GLU A 568 15.45 -16.11 -3.16
N PRO A 569 14.43 -15.22 -3.19
CA PRO A 569 14.40 -14.04 -2.35
C PRO A 569 14.54 -14.38 -0.86
N ARG A 570 15.38 -13.64 -0.14
CA ARG A 570 15.63 -13.84 1.30
C ARG A 570 15.34 -12.60 2.13
N THR A 571 15.63 -11.42 1.57
CA THR A 571 15.53 -10.15 2.28
C THR A 571 14.98 -9.06 1.39
N ILE A 572 14.31 -8.08 1.98
CA ILE A 572 13.72 -6.95 1.26
C ILE A 572 14.03 -5.63 1.99
N THR A 573 14.38 -4.59 1.24
CA THR A 573 14.46 -3.23 1.76
C THR A 573 13.78 -2.25 0.81
N ALA A 574 13.22 -1.20 1.38
CA ALA A 574 12.60 -0.10 0.67
C ALA A 574 12.73 1.19 1.48
N ALA A 575 12.58 2.30 0.77
CA ALA A 575 12.56 3.64 1.33
C ALA A 575 11.68 4.55 0.47
N PRO A 576 11.12 5.63 1.05
CA PRO A 576 10.31 6.58 0.29
C PRO A 576 11.06 7.10 -0.94
N GLY A 577 10.38 7.09 -2.09
CA GLY A 577 10.94 7.54 -3.37
C GLY A 577 12.09 6.69 -3.94
N SER A 578 12.55 5.66 -3.25
CA SER A 578 13.69 4.84 -3.64
C SER A 578 13.25 3.50 -4.26
N PRO A 579 14.07 2.89 -5.14
CA PRO A 579 13.83 1.53 -5.62
C PRO A 579 13.72 0.50 -4.49
N VAL A 580 12.83 -0.47 -4.63
CA VAL A 580 12.87 -1.65 -3.76
C VAL A 580 14.08 -2.51 -4.13
N LEU A 581 14.77 -3.04 -3.10
CA LEU A 581 15.89 -3.97 -3.27
C LEU A 581 15.59 -5.30 -2.60
N ILE A 582 15.97 -6.39 -3.24
CA ILE A 582 15.79 -7.76 -2.74
C ILE A 582 17.14 -8.46 -2.68
N GLY A 583 17.55 -8.91 -1.50
CA GLY A 583 18.66 -9.84 -1.38
C GLY A 583 18.19 -11.25 -1.69
N THR A 584 18.83 -11.91 -2.66
CA THR A 584 18.43 -13.21 -3.18
C THR A 584 19.61 -14.16 -3.35
N ARG A 585 19.33 -15.45 -3.44
CA ARG A 585 20.27 -16.47 -3.91
C ARG A 585 19.84 -16.97 -5.29
N ALA A 586 20.72 -16.89 -6.28
CA ALA A 586 20.48 -17.41 -7.63
C ALA A 586 21.74 -18.12 -8.15
N SER A 587 21.57 -19.35 -8.66
CA SER A 587 22.67 -20.18 -9.17
C SER A 587 23.87 -20.26 -8.20
N ASN A 588 23.58 -20.52 -6.91
CA ASN A 588 24.56 -20.55 -5.81
C ASN A 588 25.33 -19.25 -5.52
N ARG A 589 24.94 -18.12 -6.12
CA ARG A 589 25.48 -16.80 -5.83
C ARG A 589 24.48 -15.98 -5.03
N ASN A 590 25.00 -15.18 -4.12
CA ASN A 590 24.21 -14.16 -3.45
C ASN A 590 24.22 -12.88 -4.29
N LEU A 591 23.04 -12.35 -4.56
CA LEU A 591 22.86 -11.17 -5.39
C LEU A 591 21.85 -10.22 -4.72
N VAL A 592 21.95 -8.94 -5.04
CA VAL A 592 20.88 -7.96 -4.80
C VAL A 592 20.20 -7.67 -6.14
N CYS A 593 18.88 -7.85 -6.15
CA CYS A 593 17.99 -7.40 -7.21
C CYS A 593 17.50 -5.99 -6.91
N LYS A 594 17.57 -5.10 -7.91
CA LYS A 594 17.08 -3.73 -7.83
C LYS A 594 15.88 -3.53 -8.74
N GLN A 595 14.81 -2.93 -8.23
CA GLN A 595 13.66 -2.50 -9.04
C GLN A 595 14.12 -1.42 -10.02
N ARG A 596 13.85 -1.57 -11.32
CA ARG A 596 14.30 -0.60 -12.34
C ARG A 596 13.54 0.72 -12.25
N SER A 597 12.23 0.66 -12.10
CA SER A 597 11.35 1.83 -12.02
C SER A 597 10.58 1.80 -10.70
N PRO A 598 10.98 2.61 -9.70
CA PRO A 598 10.34 2.63 -8.38
C PRO A 598 8.87 3.05 -8.41
N ARG A 599 8.47 3.74 -9.49
CA ARG A 599 7.10 4.21 -9.70
C ARG A 599 6.24 3.13 -10.35
N ASP A 600 6.81 2.23 -11.15
CA ASP A 600 6.03 1.24 -11.91
C ASP A 600 5.78 -0.03 -11.09
N GLN A 601 4.50 -0.37 -10.92
CA GLN A 601 4.05 -1.58 -10.24
C GLN A 601 4.61 -2.86 -10.87
N PHE A 602 4.63 -2.92 -12.21
CA PHE A 602 5.16 -4.05 -12.99
C PHE A 602 6.60 -3.81 -13.46
N SER A 603 7.42 -3.16 -12.64
CA SER A 603 8.83 -2.93 -12.96
C SER A 603 9.60 -4.25 -13.10
N GLU A 604 10.48 -4.33 -14.10
CA GLU A 604 11.48 -5.38 -14.17
C GLU A 604 12.49 -5.28 -13.01
N TRP A 605 13.12 -6.42 -12.70
CA TRP A 605 14.19 -6.54 -11.72
C TRP A 605 15.56 -6.66 -12.39
N ALA A 606 16.56 -5.91 -11.89
CA ALA A 606 17.96 -6.07 -12.25
C ALA A 606 18.72 -6.81 -11.14
N CYS A 607 19.04 -8.09 -11.37
CA CYS A 607 19.66 -8.99 -10.38
C CYS A 607 21.14 -9.25 -10.71
N ASP A 608 21.98 -8.22 -10.60
CA ASP A 608 23.38 -8.27 -11.05
C ASP A 608 24.39 -7.74 -10.02
N ILE A 609 23.94 -7.38 -8.81
CA ILE A 609 24.79 -6.79 -7.77
C ILE A 609 25.29 -7.90 -6.81
N PRO A 610 26.60 -8.22 -6.73
CA PRO A 610 27.13 -9.29 -5.87
C PRO A 610 27.21 -8.88 -4.39
N ALA A 611 26.06 -8.81 -3.72
CA ALA A 611 25.91 -8.46 -2.31
C ALA A 611 24.77 -9.26 -1.64
N THR A 612 24.66 -9.16 -0.32
CA THR A 612 23.54 -9.67 0.51
C THR A 612 22.96 -8.58 1.39
N ASP A 613 21.78 -8.85 1.94
CA ASP A 613 21.12 -8.06 2.99
C ASP A 613 21.09 -6.55 2.68
N PRO A 614 20.47 -6.13 1.56
CA PRO A 614 20.37 -4.73 1.22
C PRO A 614 19.56 -3.98 2.29
N THR A 615 19.94 -2.73 2.56
CA THR A 615 19.29 -1.84 3.52
C THR A 615 19.39 -0.40 3.06
N TYR A 616 18.45 0.45 3.48
CA TYR A 616 18.56 1.91 3.32
C TYR A 616 18.88 2.53 4.68
N ALA A 617 19.65 3.63 4.69
CA ALA A 617 19.72 4.46 5.89
C ALA A 617 18.32 4.97 6.23
N ARG A 618 17.95 4.90 7.52
CA ARG A 618 16.57 5.14 7.96
C ARG A 618 16.47 6.32 8.88
#